data_AF-A0A497Q529-F1
#
_entry.id   AF-A0A497Q529-F1
#
_cell.length_a   1.000
_cell.length_b   1.000
_cell.length_c   1.000
_cell.angle_alpha   90.00
_cell.angle_beta   90.00
_cell.angle_gamma   90.00
#
_symmetry.space_group_name_H-M   'P 1'
#
loop_
_entity.id
_entity.type
_entity.pdbx_description
1 polymer ?
#
loop_
_entity_poly.entity_id
_entity_poly.type
_entity_poly.pdbx_seq_one_letter_code
_entity_poly.pdbx_strand_id
1 'polypeptide(L)'
;MKIREIEYSELRTRDYNNYRVGMRVELEDGEDERTVMESLKEKVRAELARAMAEGSPIGQYYDREIERLRNQKEILEKEKKVLIGEIIARIRQRFNEIWKTD
;
A
#
# COMPACT_ATOMS: atom_id res chain seq x y z
N MET A 1 -15.40 -39.61 22.87
CA MET A 1 -14.40 -38.53 22.79
C MET A 1 -15.17 -37.23 22.55
N LYS A 2 -15.17 -36.29 23.49
CA LYS A 2 -15.82 -34.98 23.31
C LYS A 2 -14.73 -33.98 22.93
N ILE A 3 -14.55 -33.76 21.63
CA ILE A 3 -13.64 -32.72 21.14
C ILE A 3 -14.23 -31.37 21.58
N ARG A 4 -13.47 -30.62 22.37
CA ARG A 4 -13.82 -29.25 22.76
C ARG A 4 -12.95 -28.31 21.93
N GLU A 5 -13.56 -27.41 21.19
CA GLU A 5 -12.82 -26.42 20.40
C GLU A 5 -12.68 -25.12 21.19
N ILE A 6 -11.50 -24.52 21.13
CA ILE A 6 -11.27 -23.15 21.59
C ILE A 6 -10.77 -22.28 20.45
N GLU A 7 -11.38 -21.11 20.35
CA GLU A 7 -11.04 -20.11 19.35
C GLU A 7 -10.62 -18.81 20.05
N TYR A 8 -9.58 -18.17 19.52
CA TYR A 8 -9.17 -16.84 19.94
C TYR A 8 -8.89 -15.97 18.72
N SER A 9 -9.37 -14.74 18.76
CA SER A 9 -9.06 -13.75 17.73
C SER A 9 -8.78 -12.37 18.33
N GLU A 10 -7.86 -11.65 17.70
CA GLU A 10 -7.56 -10.26 18.01
C GLU A 10 -7.73 -9.39 16.76
N LEU A 11 -8.24 -8.17 16.97
CA LEU A 11 -8.30 -7.11 15.98
C LEU A 11 -7.44 -5.95 16.49
N ARG A 12 -6.52 -5.46 15.66
CA ARG A 12 -5.81 -4.22 15.90
C ARG A 12 -5.96 -3.26 14.74
N THR A 13 -6.15 -2.00 15.07
CA THR A 13 -6.11 -0.89 14.11
C THR A 13 -4.78 -0.17 14.26
N ARG A 14 -4.05 -0.01 13.17
CA ARG A 14 -2.80 0.75 13.11
C ARG A 14 -2.68 1.40 11.73
N ASP A 15 -2.28 2.68 11.70
CA ASP A 15 -1.99 3.41 10.46
C ASP A 15 -3.12 3.31 9.41
N TYR A 16 -4.38 3.52 9.85
CA TYR A 16 -5.62 3.42 9.06
C TYR A 16 -5.97 2.03 8.50
N ASN A 17 -5.21 0.99 8.85
CA ASN A 17 -5.47 -0.40 8.49
C ASN A 17 -5.99 -1.21 9.68
N ASN A 18 -6.85 -2.18 9.39
CA ASN A 18 -7.37 -3.14 10.36
C ASN A 18 -6.72 -4.50 10.13
N TYR A 19 -6.06 -5.03 11.15
CA TYR A 19 -5.42 -6.34 11.16
C TYR A 19 -6.22 -7.26 12.06
N ARG A 20 -6.78 -8.33 11.51
CA ARG A 20 -7.53 -9.34 12.27
C ARG A 20 -6.85 -10.69 12.09
N VAL A 21 -6.54 -11.34 13.21
CA VAL A 21 -6.01 -12.71 13.22
C VAL A 21 -6.86 -13.52 14.19
N GLY A 22 -7.30 -14.69 13.75
CA GLY A 22 -8.03 -15.67 14.56
C GLY A 22 -7.46 -17.06 14.35
N MET A 23 -7.37 -17.82 15.42
CA MET A 23 -6.90 -19.22 15.39
C MET A 23 -7.82 -20.08 16.25
N ARG A 24 -7.97 -21.33 15.84
CA ARG A 24 -8.78 -22.34 16.53
C ARG A 24 -7.95 -23.59 16.77
N VAL A 25 -8.12 -24.20 17.93
CA VAL A 25 -7.48 -25.47 18.31
C VAL A 25 -8.51 -26.41 18.93
N GLU A 26 -8.35 -27.70 18.63
CA GLU A 26 -9.10 -28.78 19.25
C GLU A 26 -8.39 -29.20 20.55
N LEU A 27 -9.16 -29.35 21.63
CA LEU A 27 -8.69 -29.87 22.92
C LEU A 27 -8.89 -31.37 23.00
N GLU A 28 -7.85 -32.07 23.42
CA GLU A 28 -7.92 -33.48 23.79
C GLU A 28 -8.42 -33.68 25.23
N ASP A 29 -8.96 -34.86 25.53
CA ASP A 29 -9.48 -35.21 26.86
C ASP A 29 -8.33 -35.21 27.88
N GLY A 30 -8.30 -34.20 28.75
CA GLY A 30 -7.29 -34.06 29.82
C GLY A 30 -6.36 -32.86 29.66
N GLU A 31 -6.43 -32.13 28.55
CA GLU A 31 -5.67 -30.89 28.37
C GLU A 31 -6.20 -29.75 29.25
N ASP A 32 -5.28 -28.96 29.80
CA ASP A 32 -5.63 -27.74 30.54
C ASP A 32 -6.00 -26.62 29.56
N GLU A 33 -7.30 -26.37 29.45
CA GLU A 33 -7.90 -25.31 28.65
C GLU A 33 -7.23 -23.95 28.88
N ARG A 34 -6.80 -23.65 30.10
CA ARG A 34 -6.18 -22.37 30.44
C ARG A 34 -4.80 -22.22 29.80
N THR A 35 -3.98 -23.26 29.92
CA THR A 35 -2.65 -23.34 29.29
C THR A 35 -2.76 -23.28 27.76
N VAL A 36 -3.70 -24.02 27.17
CA VAL A 36 -3.92 -24.02 25.72
C VAL A 36 -4.39 -22.65 25.21
N MET A 37 -5.30 -22.00 25.95
CA MET A 37 -5.76 -20.65 25.64
C MET A 37 -4.62 -19.60 25.71
N GLU A 38 -3.71 -19.71 26.68
CA GLU A 38 -2.55 -18.80 26.77
C GLU A 38 -1.60 -18.98 25.58
N SER A 39 -1.30 -20.23 25.18
CA SER A 39 -0.51 -20.49 23.98
C SER A 39 -1.18 -19.98 22.70
N LEU A 40 -2.51 -20.16 22.59
CA LEU A 40 -3.29 -19.66 21.46
C LEU A 40 -3.23 -18.13 21.35
N LYS A 41 -3.31 -17.42 22.50
CA LYS A 41 -3.15 -15.96 22.56
C LYS A 41 -1.77 -15.52 22.10
N GLU A 42 -0.70 -16.17 22.55
CA GLU A 42 0.66 -15.84 22.11
C GLU A 42 0.84 -16.03 20.60
N LYS A 43 0.34 -17.13 20.04
CA LYS A 43 0.39 -17.39 18.59
C LYS A 43 -0.37 -16.35 17.79
N VAL A 44 -1.60 -16.02 18.21
CA VAL A 44 -2.42 -14.99 17.56
C VAL A 44 -1.73 -13.62 17.61
N ARG A 45 -1.12 -13.25 18.74
CA ARG A 45 -0.37 -11.99 18.88
C ARG A 45 0.90 -11.96 18.02
N ALA A 46 1.63 -13.07 17.97
CA ALA A 46 2.82 -13.18 17.13
C ALA A 46 2.48 -13.02 15.65
N GLU A 47 1.41 -13.67 15.17
CA GLU A 47 0.98 -13.50 13.79
C GLU A 47 0.35 -12.15 13.50
N LEU A 48 -0.38 -11.57 14.45
CA LEU A 48 -0.86 -10.20 14.32
C LEU A 48 0.32 -9.22 14.21
N ALA A 49 1.40 -9.43 14.97
CA ALA A 49 2.62 -8.64 14.88
C ALA A 49 3.35 -8.81 13.55
N ARG A 50 3.43 -10.04 13.00
CA ARG A 50 3.99 -10.27 11.66
C ARG A 50 3.16 -9.64 10.57
N ALA A 51 1.84 -9.80 10.59
CA ALA A 51 0.94 -9.16 9.63
C ALA A 51 1.06 -7.63 9.65
N MET A 52 1.23 -7.03 10.84
CA MET A 52 1.52 -5.61 10.98
C MET A 52 2.92 -5.20 10.50
N ALA A 53 3.91 -6.10 10.57
CA ALA A 53 5.29 -5.83 10.16
C ALA A 53 5.51 -6.00 8.65
N GLU A 54 4.90 -7.01 8.03
CA GLU A 54 4.97 -7.27 6.59
C GLU A 54 4.19 -6.22 5.78
N GLY A 55 3.11 -5.69 6.33
CA GLY A 55 2.32 -4.62 5.72
C GLY A 55 2.77 -3.21 6.10
N SER A 56 4.06 -2.87 6.02
CA SER A 56 4.57 -1.53 6.39
C SER A 56 3.82 -0.43 5.61
N PRO A 57 2.92 0.32 6.26
CA PRO A 57 2.07 1.33 5.61
C PRO A 57 2.90 2.47 5.01
N ILE A 58 4.07 2.72 5.61
CA ILE A 58 5.06 3.67 5.13
C ILE A 58 5.67 3.24 3.80
N GLY A 59 5.97 1.95 3.64
CA GLY A 59 6.51 1.42 2.37
C GLY A 59 5.52 1.60 1.23
N GLN A 60 4.28 1.18 1.45
CA GLN A 60 3.20 1.33 0.47
C GLN A 60 2.88 2.81 0.16
N TYR A 61 2.97 3.69 1.17
CA TYR A 61 2.83 5.14 0.98
C TYR A 61 3.94 5.69 0.09
N TYR A 62 5.21 5.35 0.35
CA TYR A 62 6.32 5.80 -0.48
C TYR A 62 6.27 5.22 -1.89
N ASP A 63 5.87 3.96 -2.06
CA ASP A 63 5.70 3.37 -3.39
C ASP A 63 4.65 4.11 -4.22
N ARG A 64 3.49 4.42 -3.61
CA ARG A 64 2.43 5.22 -4.26
C ARG A 64 2.89 6.64 -4.54
N GLU A 65 3.62 7.27 -3.63
CA GLU A 65 4.12 8.63 -3.81
C GLU A 65 5.19 8.70 -4.93
N ILE A 66 6.08 7.70 -5.01
CA ILE A 66 7.05 7.57 -6.10
C ILE A 66 6.33 7.39 -7.43
N GLU A 67 5.31 6.56 -7.51
CA GLU A 67 4.51 6.35 -8.73
C GLU A 67 3.79 7.64 -9.15
N ARG A 68 3.18 8.36 -8.19
CA ARG A 68 2.55 9.67 -8.43
C ARG A 68 3.53 10.69 -9.00
N LEU A 69 4.73 10.79 -8.41
CA LEU A 69 5.78 11.70 -8.87
C LEU A 69 6.32 11.33 -10.25
N ARG A 70 6.44 10.03 -10.57
CA ARG A 70 6.81 9.56 -11.92
C ARG A 70 5.79 9.97 -12.97
N ASN A 71 4.50 9.78 -12.68
CA ASN A 71 3.42 10.18 -13.58
C ASN A 71 3.39 11.70 -13.81
N GLN A 72 3.56 12.50 -12.75
CA GLN A 72 3.67 13.96 -12.86
C GLN A 72 4.86 14.38 -13.73
N LYS A 73 6.03 13.76 -13.54
CA LYS A 73 7.21 14.03 -14.37
C LYS A 73 6.92 13.76 -15.85
N GLU A 74 6.28 12.65 -16.18
CA GLU A 74 5.98 12.29 -17.56
C GLU A 74 4.99 13.27 -18.22
N ILE A 75 3.98 13.73 -17.47
CA ILE A 75 3.04 14.76 -17.93
C ILE A 75 3.80 16.06 -18.24
N LEU A 76 4.62 16.53 -17.30
CA LEU A 76 5.40 17.76 -17.47
C LEU A 76 6.38 17.68 -18.65
N GLU A 77 6.98 16.51 -18.90
CA GLU A 77 7.85 16.31 -20.07
C GLU A 77 7.07 16.38 -21.39
N LYS A 78 5.84 15.85 -21.43
CA LYS A 78 4.95 15.97 -22.60
C LYS A 78 4.54 17.42 -22.83
N GLU A 79 4.08 18.11 -21.79
CA GLU A 79 3.69 19.53 -21.86
C GLU A 79 4.86 20.42 -22.32
N LYS A 80 6.06 20.18 -21.78
CA LYS A 80 7.29 20.88 -22.20
C LYS A 80 7.54 20.72 -23.69
N LYS A 81 7.41 19.51 -24.24
CA LYS A 81 7.62 19.26 -25.68
C LYS A 81 6.60 20.01 -26.54
N VAL A 82 5.33 20.02 -26.12
CA VAL A 82 4.27 20.77 -26.81
C VAL A 82 4.57 22.27 -26.81
N LEU A 83 4.88 22.85 -25.65
CA LEU A 83 5.21 24.27 -25.52
C LEU A 83 6.42 24.68 -26.38
N ILE A 84 7.47 23.86 -26.42
CA ILE A 84 8.62 24.10 -27.30
C ILE A 84 8.18 24.13 -28.77
N GLY A 85 7.32 23.18 -29.18
CA GLY A 85 6.76 23.14 -30.52
C GLY A 85 5.97 24.41 -30.87
N GLU A 86 5.12 24.87 -29.96
CA GLU A 86 4.33 26.10 -30.12
C GLU A 86 5.20 27.35 -30.22
N ILE A 87 6.23 27.46 -29.38
CA ILE A 87 7.18 28.58 -29.41
C ILE A 87 7.89 28.63 -30.75
N ILE A 88 8.42 27.49 -31.23
CA ILE A 88 9.10 27.41 -32.53
C ILE A 88 8.14 27.78 -33.67
N ALA A 89 6.89 27.30 -33.62
CA ALA A 89 5.88 27.63 -34.62
C ALA A 89 5.59 29.15 -34.66
N ARG A 90 5.42 29.78 -33.49
CA ARG A 90 5.22 31.24 -33.39
C ARG A 90 6.42 32.03 -33.90
N ILE A 91 7.64 31.61 -33.57
CA ILE A 91 8.87 32.25 -34.08
C ILE A 91 8.92 32.16 -35.60
N ARG A 92 8.64 30.98 -36.18
CA ARG A 92 8.61 30.78 -37.64
C ARG A 92 7.53 31.62 -38.32
N GLN A 93 6.33 31.68 -37.75
CA GLN A 93 5.25 32.51 -38.27
C GLN A 93 5.68 33.98 -38.31
N ARG A 94 6.18 34.50 -37.19
CA ARG A 94 6.61 35.91 -37.09
C ARG A 94 7.79 36.24 -38.01
N PHE A 95 8.71 35.29 -38.20
CA PHE A 95 9.79 35.43 -39.17
C PHE A 95 9.24 35.51 -40.61
N ASN A 96 8.31 34.61 -40.97
CA ASN A 96 7.67 34.64 -42.28
C ASN A 96 6.86 35.93 -42.52
N GLU A 97 6.20 36.48 -41.50
CA GLU A 97 5.46 37.74 -41.61
C GLU A 97 6.38 38.94 -41.90
N ILE A 98 7.60 38.96 -41.34
CA ILE A 98 8.57 40.04 -41.56
C ILE A 98 9.27 39.90 -42.92
N TRP A 99 9.52 38.66 -43.36
CA TRP A 99 10.39 38.38 -44.52
C TRP A 99 9.64 37.88 -45.76
N LYS A 100 8.31 37.71 -45.71
CA LYS A 100 7.44 37.49 -46.90
C LYS A 100 6.66 38.74 -47.29
N THR A 101 7.28 39.90 -47.14
CA THR A 101 6.84 41.12 -47.82
C THR A 101 7.62 41.23 -49.13
N ASP A 102 7.16 40.48 -50.13
CA ASP A 102 7.40 40.69 -51.57
C ASP A 102 6.22 40.06 -52.34
#